data_AF-V5Z5J5-F1
#
_entry.id   AF-V5Z5J5-F1
#
_cell.length_a   1.000
_cell.length_b   1.000
_cell.length_c   1.000
_cell.angle_alpha   90.00
_cell.angle_beta   90.00
_cell.angle_gamma   90.00
#
_symmetry.space_group_name_H-M   'P 1'
#
loop_
_entity.id
_entity.type
_entity.pdbx_description
1 polymer ?
#
loop_
_entity_poly.entity_id
_entity_poly.type
_entity_poly.pdbx_seq_one_letter_code
_entity_poly.pdbx_strand_id
1 'polypeptide(L)'
;MRILLSNDDGIHAPGIQTLAKSLREFAEVQVVAPDRNRSGASNSLTLETPLRTFNYPNGDIAVQMGTPTDCVYLGVNALMRPVPDIVVSGINAGPNLGDDVIYSGTVAAAMEGRHLGLPALAVSLNGHQHYDTAAAVTCSILKALLREPLRTGRILNINVPDLPLDRIKGIRVTALRQPSPQRSRNRTAGSTRQYAVLDRPSG
;
A
#
# COMPACT_ATOMS: atom_id res chain seq x y z
N MET A 1 -12.41 -12.79 9.61
CA MET A 1 -11.09 -12.11 9.48
C MET A 1 -11.35 -10.62 9.42
N ARG A 2 -10.59 -9.86 10.21
CA ARG A 2 -10.64 -8.41 10.31
C ARG A 2 -9.43 -7.82 9.61
N ILE A 3 -9.69 -7.02 8.59
CA ILE A 3 -8.66 -6.38 7.76
C ILE A 3 -8.68 -4.89 8.02
N LEU A 4 -7.53 -4.36 8.42
CA LEU A 4 -7.27 -2.93 8.32
C LEU A 4 -6.71 -2.65 6.92
N LEU A 5 -7.46 -1.90 6.11
CA LEU A 5 -7.08 -1.55 4.75
C LEU A 5 -6.61 -0.09 4.69
N SER A 6 -5.43 0.13 4.12
CA SER A 6 -4.83 1.45 3.91
C SER A 6 -4.21 1.54 2.51
N ASN A 7 -3.65 2.69 2.16
CA ASN A 7 -2.81 2.93 0.98
C ASN A 7 -2.02 4.24 1.16
N ASP A 8 -1.26 4.62 0.14
CA ASP A 8 -0.62 5.93 0.01
C ASP A 8 -1.24 6.83 -1.06
N ASP A 9 -2.05 6.31 -1.98
CA ASP A 9 -2.77 7.13 -2.97
C ASP A 9 -3.95 7.93 -2.36
N GLY A 10 -4.35 7.61 -1.14
CA GLY A 10 -5.44 8.23 -0.40
C GLY A 10 -6.79 7.51 -0.53
N ILE A 11 -7.73 7.89 0.32
CA ILE A 11 -9.01 7.20 0.52
C ILE A 11 -9.88 7.10 -0.73
N HIS A 12 -9.77 8.07 -1.65
CA HIS A 12 -10.56 8.13 -2.88
C HIS A 12 -9.92 7.40 -4.07
N ALA A 13 -8.73 6.81 -3.90
CA ALA A 13 -8.04 6.16 -5.00
C ALA A 13 -8.82 4.94 -5.55
N PRO A 14 -8.82 4.73 -6.88
CA PRO A 14 -9.55 3.61 -7.47
C PRO A 14 -9.03 2.25 -6.98
N GLY A 15 -7.73 2.13 -6.70
CA GLY A 15 -7.11 0.90 -6.22
C GLY A 15 -7.60 0.47 -4.83
N ILE A 16 -7.62 1.38 -3.85
CA ILE A 16 -8.12 1.05 -2.50
C ILE A 16 -9.64 0.80 -2.50
N GLN A 17 -10.41 1.55 -3.30
CA GLN A 17 -11.86 1.35 -3.40
C GLN A 17 -12.21 0.01 -4.06
N THR A 18 -11.49 -0.38 -5.11
CA THR A 18 -11.65 -1.69 -5.77
C THR A 18 -11.30 -2.84 -4.82
N LEU A 19 -10.20 -2.69 -4.08
CA LEU A 19 -9.77 -3.70 -3.12
C LEU A 19 -10.75 -3.80 -1.93
N ALA A 20 -11.19 -2.66 -1.37
CA ALA A 20 -12.16 -2.62 -0.28
C ALA A 20 -13.45 -3.35 -0.65
N LYS A 21 -13.99 -3.09 -1.85
CA LYS A 21 -15.17 -3.78 -2.37
C LYS A 21 -14.96 -5.30 -2.39
N SER A 22 -13.85 -5.77 -2.95
CA SER A 22 -13.56 -7.20 -3.11
C SER A 22 -13.31 -7.91 -1.78
N LEU A 23 -12.65 -7.25 -0.83
CA LEU A 23 -12.36 -7.81 0.49
C LEU A 23 -13.61 -7.92 1.37
N ARG A 24 -14.53 -6.95 1.27
CA ARG A 24 -15.80 -6.94 2.02
C ARG A 24 -16.73 -8.11 1.68
N GLU A 25 -16.50 -8.81 0.57
CA GLU A 25 -17.27 -10.01 0.22
C GLU A 25 -17.04 -11.19 1.18
N PHE A 26 -15.91 -11.22 1.92
CA PHE A 26 -15.58 -12.35 2.79
C PHE A 26 -14.87 -11.97 4.11
N ALA A 27 -14.63 -10.68 4.34
CA ALA A 27 -13.94 -10.19 5.53
C ALA A 27 -14.59 -8.91 6.08
N GLU A 28 -14.35 -8.64 7.37
CA GLU A 28 -14.68 -7.36 7.98
C GLU A 28 -13.55 -6.38 7.65
N VAL A 29 -13.86 -5.31 6.91
CA VAL A 29 -12.86 -4.38 6.38
C VAL A 29 -13.09 -2.98 6.93
N GLN A 30 -12.12 -2.48 7.68
CA GLN A 30 -12.05 -1.08 8.07
C GLN A 30 -11.02 -0.38 7.18
N VAL A 31 -11.47 0.61 6.40
CA VAL A 31 -10.56 1.50 5.67
C VAL A 31 -10.10 2.60 6.61
N VAL A 32 -8.79 2.76 6.75
CA VAL A 32 -8.15 3.93 7.37
C VAL A 32 -7.02 4.35 6.44
N ALA A 33 -7.19 5.48 5.76
CA ALA A 33 -6.29 5.92 4.70
C ALA A 33 -6.04 7.44 4.74
N PRO A 34 -5.01 7.94 4.05
CA PRO A 34 -4.78 9.38 3.94
C PRO A 34 -5.96 10.10 3.27
N ASP A 35 -6.20 11.35 3.64
CA ASP A 35 -7.21 12.21 3.01
C ASP A 35 -6.92 12.55 1.54
N ARG A 36 -5.66 12.42 1.12
CA ARG A 36 -5.17 12.72 -0.24
C ARG A 36 -3.99 11.83 -0.62
N ASN A 37 -3.55 11.93 -1.87
CA ASN A 37 -2.35 11.25 -2.33
C ASN A 37 -1.10 11.69 -1.54
N ARG A 38 -0.37 10.69 -1.05
CA ARG A 38 0.87 10.73 -0.27
C ARG A 38 1.93 9.77 -0.86
N SER A 39 1.89 9.50 -2.16
CA SER A 39 2.90 8.68 -2.82
C SER A 39 4.31 9.25 -2.55
N GLY A 40 5.26 8.38 -2.20
CA GLY A 40 6.61 8.79 -1.83
C GLY A 40 6.79 9.30 -0.40
N ALA A 41 5.77 9.19 0.47
CA ALA A 41 5.88 9.54 1.88
C ALA A 41 6.85 8.65 2.68
N SER A 42 7.29 7.51 2.14
CA SER A 42 8.12 6.51 2.85
C SER A 42 7.53 6.18 4.24
N ASN A 43 8.37 5.83 5.21
CA ASN A 43 8.00 5.55 6.60
C ASN A 43 7.84 6.82 7.45
N SER A 44 7.41 7.94 6.88
CA SER A 44 7.16 9.15 7.68
C SER A 44 6.01 8.93 8.67
N LEU A 45 6.13 9.52 9.86
CA LEU A 45 5.13 9.48 10.93
C LEU A 45 5.00 10.90 11.50
N THR A 46 3.78 11.36 11.74
CA THR A 46 3.51 12.69 12.27
C THR A 46 3.64 12.68 13.79
N LEU A 47 4.67 13.36 14.33
CA LEU A 47 4.96 13.40 15.78
C LEU A 47 4.58 14.73 16.45
N GLU A 48 4.68 15.84 15.73
CA GLU A 48 4.59 17.18 16.32
C GLU A 48 3.18 17.76 16.34
N THR A 49 2.26 17.21 15.53
CA THR A 49 0.91 17.76 15.35
C THR A 49 -0.15 16.69 15.61
N PRO A 50 -1.22 17.00 16.37
CA PRO A 50 -2.34 16.10 16.55
C PRO A 50 -3.01 15.76 15.21
N LEU A 51 -3.19 14.46 14.95
CA LEU A 51 -3.90 13.97 13.78
C LEU A 51 -5.41 14.05 13.99
N ARG A 52 -6.14 14.46 12.95
CA ARG A 52 -7.60 14.50 12.93
C ARG A 52 -8.13 13.46 11.96
N THR A 53 -9.27 12.86 12.29
CA THR A 53 -9.93 11.89 11.41
C THR A 53 -11.25 12.44 10.87
N PHE A 54 -11.63 11.99 9.69
CA PHE A 54 -12.93 12.25 9.09
C PHE A 54 -13.58 10.92 8.71
N ASN A 55 -14.80 10.69 9.18
CA ASN A 55 -15.55 9.45 8.92
C ASN A 55 -16.52 9.69 7.77
N TYR A 56 -16.43 8.87 6.73
CA TYR A 56 -17.37 8.88 5.62
C TYR A 56 -18.64 8.09 5.96
N PRO A 57 -19.77 8.37 5.28
CA PRO A 57 -21.03 7.66 5.52
C PRO A 57 -20.95 6.13 5.33
N ASN A 58 -20.00 5.65 4.52
CA ASN A 58 -19.76 4.22 4.29
C ASN A 58 -18.89 3.56 5.38
N GLY A 59 -18.49 4.31 6.41
CA GLY A 59 -17.64 3.85 7.51
C GLY A 59 -16.13 3.97 7.26
N ASP A 60 -15.70 4.41 6.06
CA ASP A 60 -14.28 4.63 5.78
C ASP A 60 -13.76 5.85 6.57
N ILE A 61 -12.51 5.79 7.03
CA ILE A 61 -11.89 6.83 7.85
C ILE A 61 -10.72 7.44 7.09
N ALA A 62 -10.76 8.76 6.85
CA ALA A 62 -9.62 9.51 6.37
C ALA A 62 -8.85 10.13 7.54
N VAL A 63 -7.52 10.02 7.52
CA VAL A 63 -6.66 10.78 8.44
C VAL A 63 -6.22 12.07 7.73
N GLN A 64 -6.70 13.21 8.24
CA GLN A 64 -6.40 14.52 7.68
C GLN A 64 -4.91 14.82 7.79
N MET A 65 -4.28 15.14 6.66
CA MET A 65 -2.83 15.33 6.57
C MET A 65 -2.01 14.10 7.01
N GLY A 66 -2.62 12.94 7.24
CA GLY A 66 -1.92 11.75 7.70
C GLY A 66 -0.97 11.18 6.64
N THR A 67 0.07 10.51 7.10
CA THR A 67 0.90 9.62 6.29
C THR A 67 0.27 8.21 6.25
N PRO A 68 0.69 7.33 5.32
CA PRO A 68 0.22 5.94 5.31
C PRO A 68 0.53 5.22 6.64
N THR A 69 1.70 5.49 7.22
CA THR A 69 2.14 5.01 8.54
C THR A 69 1.19 5.46 9.64
N ASP A 70 0.83 6.76 9.68
CA ASP A 70 -0.11 7.34 10.66
C ASP A 70 -1.47 6.62 10.59
N CYS A 71 -1.95 6.37 9.36
CA CYS A 71 -3.23 5.71 9.14
C CYS A 71 -3.26 4.30 9.71
N VAL A 72 -2.22 3.51 9.46
CA VAL A 72 -2.14 2.15 10.00
C VAL A 72 -1.91 2.17 11.51
N TYR A 73 -1.03 3.05 12.00
CA TYR A 73 -0.76 3.19 13.43
C TYR A 73 -2.05 3.53 14.21
N LEU A 74 -2.81 4.53 13.77
CA LEU A 74 -4.09 4.89 14.39
C LEU A 74 -5.11 3.77 14.21
N GLY A 75 -5.17 3.14 13.03
CA GLY A 75 -6.07 2.02 12.74
C GLY A 75 -5.90 0.86 13.71
N VAL A 76 -4.66 0.41 13.92
CA VAL A 76 -4.34 -0.71 14.83
C VAL A 76 -4.55 -0.31 16.29
N ASN A 77 -4.05 0.86 16.69
CA ASN A 77 -3.94 1.21 18.10
C ASN A 77 -5.19 1.90 18.67
N ALA A 78 -6.05 2.49 17.84
CA ALA A 78 -7.17 3.31 18.32
C ALA A 78 -8.50 3.11 17.55
N LEU A 79 -8.47 3.07 16.21
CA LEU A 79 -9.68 3.26 15.40
C LEU A 79 -10.42 1.96 15.07
N MET A 80 -9.70 0.85 14.83
CA MET A 80 -10.34 -0.43 14.55
C MET A 80 -10.46 -1.25 15.83
N ARG A 81 -11.70 -1.58 16.20
CA ARG A 81 -12.02 -2.42 17.36
C ARG A 81 -13.07 -3.48 16.99
N PRO A 82 -12.83 -4.75 17.35
CA PRO A 82 -11.62 -5.27 17.99
C PRO A 82 -10.41 -5.30 17.03
N VAL A 83 -9.19 -5.46 17.56
CA VAL A 83 -7.93 -5.25 16.80
C VAL A 83 -7.87 -6.07 15.49
N PRO A 84 -7.29 -5.51 14.40
CA PRO A 84 -7.20 -6.22 13.12
C PRO A 84 -6.36 -7.50 13.21
N ASP A 85 -6.73 -8.49 12.40
CA ASP A 85 -5.93 -9.72 12.25
C ASP A 85 -4.74 -9.49 11.30
N ILE A 86 -4.92 -8.59 10.33
CA ILE A 86 -3.97 -8.30 9.25
C ILE A 86 -4.11 -6.85 8.76
N VAL A 87 -3.00 -6.29 8.29
CA VAL A 87 -2.98 -5.05 7.50
C VAL A 87 -2.80 -5.37 6.03
N VAL A 88 -3.61 -4.75 5.19
CA VAL A 88 -3.44 -4.75 3.74
C VAL A 88 -3.27 -3.30 3.29
N SER A 89 -2.24 -3.03 2.51
CA SER A 89 -1.93 -1.71 1.96
C SER A 89 -1.94 -1.76 0.44
N GLY A 90 -2.81 -0.99 -0.20
CA GLY A 90 -2.97 -0.95 -1.65
C GLY A 90 -4.43 -0.84 -2.11
N ILE A 91 -4.74 -1.10 -3.37
CA ILE A 91 -3.78 -1.41 -4.46
C ILE A 91 -3.11 -0.10 -4.92
N ASN A 92 -1.78 -0.06 -4.88
CA ASN A 92 -1.03 1.11 -5.35
C ASN A 92 -1.08 1.24 -6.87
N ALA A 93 -1.23 2.47 -7.33
CA ALA A 93 -1.16 2.88 -8.72
C ALA A 93 0.31 2.94 -9.21
N GLY A 94 0.87 1.81 -9.62
CA GLY A 94 2.25 1.69 -10.09
C GLY A 94 3.06 0.67 -9.28
N PRO A 95 4.17 0.15 -9.84
CA PRO A 95 4.96 -0.88 -9.21
C PRO A 95 5.76 -0.34 -8.00
N ASN A 96 6.01 -1.22 -7.03
CA ASN A 96 6.96 -1.03 -5.93
C ASN A 96 8.01 -2.16 -6.00
N LEU A 97 9.01 -1.99 -6.88
CA LEU A 97 10.02 -2.98 -7.23
C LEU A 97 11.44 -2.46 -6.90
N GLY A 98 12.34 -3.35 -6.47
CA GLY A 98 13.73 -2.96 -6.18
C GLY A 98 13.84 -1.97 -5.01
N ASP A 99 14.70 -0.96 -5.14
CA ASP A 99 14.96 0.04 -4.09
C ASP A 99 13.77 0.98 -3.84
N ASP A 100 12.82 1.06 -4.77
CA ASP A 100 11.61 1.90 -4.63
C ASP A 100 10.79 1.50 -3.38
N VAL A 101 10.95 0.24 -2.93
CA VAL A 101 10.34 -0.29 -1.70
C VAL A 101 10.72 0.53 -0.46
N ILE A 102 11.93 1.10 -0.39
CA ILE A 102 12.38 1.91 0.75
C ILE A 102 11.61 3.24 0.83
N TYR A 103 11.21 3.78 -0.32
CA TYR A 103 10.48 5.04 -0.43
C TYR A 103 8.96 4.87 -0.52
N SER A 104 8.50 3.63 -0.58
CA SER A 104 7.10 3.29 -0.80
C SER A 104 6.25 3.52 0.46
N GLY A 105 5.28 4.43 0.34
CA GLY A 105 4.24 4.62 1.36
C GLY A 105 3.33 3.40 1.48
N THR A 106 3.07 2.70 0.37
CA THR A 106 2.32 1.44 0.37
C THR A 106 3.00 0.39 1.26
N VAL A 107 4.31 0.20 1.10
CA VAL A 107 5.08 -0.77 1.90
C VAL A 107 5.19 -0.30 3.35
N ALA A 108 5.43 1.00 3.57
CA ALA A 108 5.47 1.60 4.90
C ALA A 108 4.21 1.30 5.74
N ALA A 109 3.03 1.50 5.14
CA ALA A 109 1.77 1.15 5.78
C ALA A 109 1.70 -0.35 6.15
N ALA A 110 2.10 -1.26 5.26
CA ALA A 110 2.15 -2.68 5.59
C ALA A 110 3.16 -3.00 6.71
N MET A 111 4.30 -2.30 6.75
CA MET A 111 5.32 -2.48 7.78
C MET A 111 4.80 -2.20 9.20
N GLU A 112 3.84 -1.29 9.37
CA GLU A 112 3.24 -1.02 10.68
C GLU A 112 2.36 -2.17 11.17
N GLY A 113 1.80 -2.97 10.27
CA GLY A 113 1.04 -4.19 10.59
C GLY A 113 1.89 -5.42 10.93
N ARG A 114 3.23 -5.33 10.86
CA ARG A 114 4.14 -6.50 10.95
C ARG A 114 4.08 -7.28 12.27
N HIS A 115 3.48 -6.72 13.31
CA HIS A 115 3.37 -7.34 14.63
C HIS A 115 2.03 -8.06 14.86
N LEU A 116 1.13 -8.02 13.88
CA LEU A 116 -0.16 -8.70 13.96
C LEU A 116 -0.03 -10.21 13.74
N GLY A 117 -1.13 -10.94 13.95
CA GLY A 117 -1.16 -12.39 13.87
C GLY A 117 -0.92 -12.97 12.47
N LEU A 118 -1.14 -12.17 11.42
CA LEU A 118 -0.91 -12.53 10.03
C LEU A 118 0.10 -11.60 9.36
N PRO A 119 0.83 -12.07 8.34
CA PRO A 119 1.77 -11.24 7.60
C PRO A 119 1.03 -10.11 6.88
N ALA A 120 1.50 -8.87 7.04
CA ALA A 120 0.91 -7.73 6.35
C ALA A 120 1.17 -7.81 4.84
N LEU A 121 0.25 -7.28 4.03
CA LEU A 121 0.34 -7.30 2.58
C LEU A 121 0.51 -5.88 2.05
N ALA A 122 1.55 -5.63 1.24
CA ALA A 122 1.64 -4.45 0.39
C ALA A 122 1.34 -4.88 -1.06
N VAL A 123 0.35 -4.29 -1.70
CA VAL A 123 -0.15 -4.69 -3.02
C VAL A 123 -0.02 -3.54 -3.99
N SER A 124 0.68 -3.78 -5.10
CA SER A 124 0.96 -2.80 -6.14
C SER A 124 0.58 -3.35 -7.51
N LEU A 125 -0.07 -2.54 -8.33
CA LEU A 125 -0.36 -2.86 -9.73
C LEU A 125 0.71 -2.23 -10.62
N ASN A 126 1.29 -2.99 -11.56
CA ASN A 126 2.24 -2.46 -12.53
C ASN A 126 1.54 -1.70 -13.68
N GLY A 127 0.74 -0.71 -13.31
CA GLY A 127 -0.12 0.05 -14.20
C GLY A 127 -1.35 0.59 -13.48
N HIS A 128 -2.42 0.85 -14.23
CA HIS A 128 -3.60 1.57 -13.74
C HIS A 128 -4.93 1.04 -14.27
N GLN A 129 -4.95 -0.08 -14.99
CA GLN A 129 -6.15 -0.59 -15.64
C GLN A 129 -6.80 -1.75 -14.85
N HIS A 130 -6.03 -2.79 -14.55
CA HIS A 130 -6.52 -4.06 -14.02
C HIS A 130 -6.44 -4.16 -12.49
N TYR A 131 -7.07 -3.20 -11.79
CA TYR A 131 -7.20 -3.27 -10.33
C TYR A 131 -8.00 -4.48 -9.86
N ASP A 132 -8.96 -4.94 -10.66
CA ASP A 132 -9.72 -6.17 -10.45
C ASP A 132 -8.83 -7.42 -10.41
N THR A 133 -7.85 -7.51 -11.32
CA THR A 133 -6.84 -8.58 -11.30
C THR A 133 -6.03 -8.54 -9.99
N ALA A 134 -5.54 -7.37 -9.58
CA ALA A 134 -4.79 -7.24 -8.34
C ALA A 134 -5.64 -7.53 -7.09
N ALA A 135 -6.92 -7.16 -7.09
CA ALA A 135 -7.84 -7.51 -6.03
C ALA A 135 -8.07 -9.03 -5.96
N ALA A 136 -8.29 -9.69 -7.10
CA ALA A 136 -8.46 -11.14 -7.18
C ALA A 136 -7.22 -11.90 -6.66
N VAL A 137 -6.01 -11.46 -7.05
CA VAL A 137 -4.75 -12.01 -6.54
C VAL A 137 -4.65 -11.84 -5.02
N THR A 138 -4.97 -10.66 -4.51
CA THR A 138 -4.94 -10.36 -3.06
C THR A 138 -5.92 -11.26 -2.29
N CYS A 139 -7.15 -11.39 -2.78
CA CYS A 139 -8.17 -12.26 -2.19
C CYS A 139 -7.73 -13.73 -2.17
N SER A 140 -7.07 -14.21 -3.24
CA SER A 140 -6.54 -15.58 -3.31
C SER A 140 -5.45 -15.81 -2.26
N ILE A 141 -4.51 -14.87 -2.12
CA ILE A 141 -3.43 -14.95 -1.12
C ILE A 141 -3.99 -14.91 0.30
N LEU A 142 -4.94 -14.03 0.60
CA LEU A 142 -5.59 -13.96 1.91
C LEU A 142 -6.32 -15.26 2.27
N LYS A 143 -7.07 -15.83 1.32
CA LYS A 143 -7.75 -17.12 1.52
C LYS A 143 -6.76 -18.26 1.75
N ALA A 144 -5.60 -18.23 1.11
CA ALA A 144 -4.52 -19.19 1.35
C ALA A 144 -3.92 -19.02 2.76
N LEU A 145 -3.61 -17.78 3.17
CA LEU A 145 -3.08 -17.47 4.50
C LEU A 145 -4.01 -17.88 5.65
N LEU A 146 -5.32 -17.81 5.43
CA LEU A 146 -6.31 -18.28 6.39
C LEU A 146 -6.33 -19.80 6.56
N ARG A 147 -5.97 -20.55 5.52
CA ARG A 147 -5.90 -22.02 5.56
C ARG A 147 -4.57 -22.49 6.14
N GLU A 148 -3.48 -21.88 5.72
CA GLU A 148 -2.13 -22.21 6.15
C GLU A 148 -1.35 -20.93 6.45
N PRO A 149 -1.27 -20.53 7.73
CA PRO A 149 -0.52 -19.35 8.13
C PRO A 149 0.97 -19.50 7.80
N LEU A 150 1.58 -18.43 7.28
CA LEU A 150 3.02 -18.41 7.06
C LEU A 150 3.76 -18.45 8.40
N ARG A 151 4.65 -19.43 8.55
CA ARG A 151 5.50 -19.59 9.76
C ARG A 151 6.59 -18.53 9.86
N THR A 152 6.97 -17.95 8.73
CA THR A 152 8.08 -16.98 8.61
C THR A 152 7.74 -15.92 7.57
N GLY A 153 8.21 -14.69 7.80
CA GLY A 153 7.91 -13.54 6.96
C GLY A 153 6.73 -12.75 7.53
N ARG A 154 6.98 -11.50 7.91
CA ARG A 154 5.98 -10.63 8.56
C ARG A 154 5.28 -9.69 7.58
N ILE A 155 5.85 -9.52 6.38
CA ILE A 155 5.34 -8.62 5.33
C ILE A 155 5.55 -9.30 3.97
N LEU A 156 4.54 -9.26 3.11
CA LEU A 156 4.63 -9.67 1.71
C LEU A 156 4.43 -8.46 0.80
N ASN A 157 5.43 -8.16 -0.03
CA ASN A 157 5.32 -7.17 -1.09
C ASN A 157 4.89 -7.86 -2.39
N ILE A 158 3.69 -7.54 -2.86
CA ILE A 158 3.02 -8.18 -4.00
C ILE A 158 2.95 -7.17 -5.14
N ASN A 159 3.57 -7.49 -6.26
CA ASN A 159 3.45 -6.71 -7.49
C ASN A 159 2.68 -7.53 -8.53
N VAL A 160 1.61 -6.95 -9.05
CA VAL A 160 0.69 -7.60 -10.00
C VAL A 160 0.90 -6.97 -11.37
N PRO A 161 1.14 -7.75 -12.45
CA PRO A 161 1.14 -7.24 -13.81
C PRO A 161 -0.19 -6.58 -14.17
N ASP A 162 -0.17 -5.46 -14.90
CA ASP A 162 -1.39 -4.81 -15.41
C ASP A 162 -1.93 -5.58 -16.62
N LEU A 163 -2.51 -6.75 -16.34
CA LEU A 163 -3.07 -7.68 -17.31
C LEU A 163 -4.42 -8.21 -16.80
N PRO A 164 -5.30 -8.63 -17.71
CA PRO A 164 -6.47 -9.44 -17.35
C PRO A 164 -6.08 -10.70 -16.56
N LEU A 165 -6.96 -11.15 -15.65
CA LEU A 165 -6.66 -12.26 -14.74
C LEU A 165 -6.32 -13.57 -15.47
N ASP A 166 -6.99 -13.86 -16.59
CA ASP A 166 -6.75 -15.05 -17.44
C ASP A 166 -5.36 -15.05 -18.14
N ARG A 167 -4.69 -13.89 -18.15
CA ARG A 167 -3.33 -13.71 -18.69
C ARG A 167 -2.24 -13.80 -17.62
N ILE A 168 -2.62 -13.90 -16.34
CA ILE A 168 -1.67 -14.07 -15.24
C ILE A 168 -1.13 -15.50 -15.23
N LYS A 169 0.19 -15.63 -15.44
CA LYS A 169 0.87 -16.94 -15.59
C LYS A 169 1.06 -17.71 -14.29
N GLY A 170 0.80 -17.09 -13.14
CA GLY A 170 0.99 -17.68 -11.81
C GLY A 170 1.69 -16.74 -10.83
N ILE A 171 2.02 -17.27 -9.65
CA ILE A 171 2.70 -16.56 -8.56
C ILE A 171 4.13 -17.05 -8.45
N ARG A 172 5.09 -16.14 -8.26
CA ARG A 172 6.50 -16.47 -8.02
C ARG A 172 7.00 -15.72 -6.80
N VAL A 173 7.64 -16.44 -5.87
CA VAL A 173 8.39 -15.83 -4.77
C VAL A 173 9.70 -15.28 -5.31
N THR A 174 10.01 -14.03 -5.00
CA THR A 174 11.19 -13.32 -5.49
C THR A 174 11.98 -12.68 -4.35
N ALA A 175 13.25 -12.37 -4.61
CA ALA A 175 14.08 -11.54 -3.72
C ALA A 175 14.18 -10.13 -4.30
N LEU A 176 14.30 -9.12 -3.43
CA LEU A 176 14.62 -7.76 -3.85
C LEU A 176 16.02 -7.74 -4.47
N ARG A 177 16.12 -7.18 -5.67
CA ARG A 177 17.37 -7.09 -6.43
C ARG A 177 17.99 -5.72 -6.22
N GLN A 178 19.26 -5.67 -5.81
CA GLN A 178 20.03 -4.42 -5.68
C GLN A 178 20.30 -3.82 -7.09
N PRO A 179 20.00 -2.54 -7.34
CA PRO A 179 20.38 -1.82 -8.56
C PRO A 179 21.73 -1.07 -8.43
N SER A 180 22.28 -0.72 -9.58
CA SER A 180 23.45 0.15 -9.73
C SER A 180 23.15 1.60 -9.31
N PRO A 181 24.11 2.36 -8.77
CA PRO A 181 23.88 3.72 -8.27
C PRO A 181 23.29 4.66 -9.33
N GLN A 182 22.16 5.30 -9.00
CA GLN A 182 21.50 6.28 -9.86
C GLN A 182 22.35 7.56 -10.00
N ARG A 183 22.59 8.01 -11.24
CA ARG A 183 23.25 9.30 -11.53
C ARG A 183 22.21 10.39 -11.78
N SER A 184 22.24 11.46 -10.99
CA SER A 184 21.42 12.66 -11.23
C SER A 184 21.81 13.34 -12.55
N ARG A 185 20.84 13.72 -13.38
CA ARG A 185 21.04 14.64 -14.52
C ARG A 185 20.54 16.03 -14.13
N ASN A 186 21.44 17.01 -14.07
CA ASN A 186 21.05 18.40 -13.90
C ASN A 186 20.48 18.93 -15.22
N ARG A 187 19.24 19.44 -15.20
CA ARG A 187 18.68 20.26 -16.28
C ARG A 187 18.68 21.72 -15.84
N THR A 188 19.47 22.55 -16.50
CA THR A 188 19.45 24.01 -16.34
C THR A 188 18.35 24.60 -17.21
N ALA A 189 17.27 25.10 -16.58
CA ALA A 189 16.36 26.06 -17.21
C ALA A 189 16.70 27.47 -16.71
N GLY A 190 16.68 28.44 -17.62
CA GLY A 190 17.10 29.82 -17.36
C GLY A 190 16.31 30.52 -16.24
N SER A 191 17.04 31.33 -15.48
CA SER A 191 16.64 32.12 -14.30
C SER A 191 16.28 31.31 -13.04
N THR A 192 17.31 31.16 -12.19
CA THR A 192 17.28 31.05 -10.73
C THR A 192 16.11 30.29 -10.07
N ARG A 193 16.07 28.97 -10.27
CA ARG A 193 15.70 27.95 -9.26
C ARG A 193 16.21 26.60 -9.76
N GLN A 194 17.21 26.03 -9.10
CA GLN A 194 17.60 24.64 -9.33
C GLN A 194 16.55 23.74 -8.67
N TYR A 195 15.74 23.05 -9.47
CA TYR A 195 14.94 21.92 -9.00
C TYR A 195 15.56 20.64 -9.56
N ALA A 196 15.88 19.70 -8.68
CA ALA A 196 16.19 18.33 -9.08
C ALA A 196 14.87 17.58 -9.19
N VAL A 197 14.45 17.24 -10.40
CA VAL A 197 13.38 16.27 -10.63
C VAL A 197 14.04 14.89 -10.69
N LEU A 198 13.66 14.00 -9.78
CA LEU A 198 14.05 12.59 -9.85
C LEU A 198 13.23 11.93 -10.96
N ASP A 199 13.76 11.93 -12.19
CA ASP A 199 13.18 11.17 -13.29
C ASP A 199 13.49 9.68 -13.11
N ARG A 200 12.45 8.84 -13.15
CA ARG A 200 12.61 7.38 -13.21
C ARG A 200 13.27 7.00 -14.55
N PRO A 201 14.28 6.12 -14.57
CA PRO A 201 14.76 5.55 -15.83
C PRO A 201 13.68 4.63 -16.40
N SER A 202 13.27 4.91 -17.64
CA SER A 202 12.44 4.01 -18.43
C SER A 202 13.23 2.75 -18.79
N GLY A 203 12.80 1.61 -18.26
CA GLY A 203 13.36 0.29 -18.54
C GLY A 203 12.37 -0.81 -18.23
#